data_AF-A0A1E5GHX3-F1
#
_entry.id   AF-A0A1E5GHX3-F1
#
_cell.length_a   1.000
_cell.length_b   1.000
_cell.length_c   1.000
_cell.angle_alpha   90.00
_cell.angle_beta   90.00
_cell.angle_gamma   90.00
#
_symmetry.space_group_name_H-M   'P 1'
#
loop_
_entity.id
_entity.type
_entity.pdbx_description
1 polymer ?
#
loop_
_entity_poly.entity_id
_entity_poly.type
_entity_poly.pdbx_seq_one_letter_code
_entity_poly.pdbx_strand_id
1 'polypeptide(L)'
;MKRSKQFANLLKQNLTKNHKLFLFIAALFFSSLMVLGNTYAWLTAEDDKENHFEGGILSVEIIEDFEQVNQWRPARTEKKLVKAKNIGSVPSFVRLSFYEYIALFKIDTTDQTGNGHLLTVPNEKAPTLIYENKETWKAAATANGTYDAGGTFYVVKDAYISDKTTGTDMFKMNDSQRENSLLKWFKLNVSEDVYLSKPATGTKNYWLYKDGYFYYSEVLESGQTTSAVLNDVTLSASAPNSYKGSVYEIDVELDAHDTTKTIVSAWNISETGEIYEMYKEFIKNK
;
A
#
# COMPACT_ATOMS: atom_id res chain seq x y z
N MET A 1 76.86 -8.20 -73.04
CA MET A 1 75.54 -8.73 -72.61
C MET A 1 75.52 -9.59 -71.35
N LYS A 2 76.64 -9.92 -70.68
CA LYS A 2 76.67 -10.80 -69.47
C LYS A 2 76.51 -10.09 -68.11
N ARG A 3 76.74 -8.76 -68.01
CA ARG A 3 76.70 -8.04 -66.72
C ARG A 3 75.31 -7.61 -66.23
N SER A 4 74.30 -7.45 -67.10
CA SER A 4 72.95 -7.01 -66.66
C SER A 4 72.11 -8.13 -66.02
N LYS A 5 72.33 -9.40 -66.40
CA LYS A 5 71.60 -10.55 -65.81
C LYS A 5 72.07 -10.90 -64.39
N GLN A 6 73.33 -10.60 -64.03
CA GLN A 6 73.84 -10.88 -62.68
C GLN A 6 73.33 -9.87 -61.64
N PHE A 7 73.14 -8.60 -62.01
CA PHE A 7 72.64 -7.58 -61.08
C PHE A 7 71.16 -7.78 -60.72
N ALA A 8 70.33 -8.18 -61.69
CA ALA A 8 68.91 -8.49 -61.45
C ALA A 8 68.71 -9.71 -60.53
N ASN A 9 69.60 -10.71 -60.59
CA ASN A 9 69.52 -11.90 -59.73
C ASN A 9 69.96 -11.63 -58.28
N LEU A 10 70.91 -10.72 -58.05
CA LEU A 10 71.35 -10.34 -56.70
C LEU A 10 70.29 -9.56 -55.92
N LEU A 11 69.55 -8.67 -56.59
CA LEU A 11 68.40 -7.96 -55.98
C LEU A 11 67.25 -8.91 -55.64
N LYS A 12 66.96 -9.91 -56.50
CA LYS A 12 65.90 -10.90 -56.29
C LYS A 12 66.22 -11.91 -55.16
N GLN A 13 67.50 -12.22 -54.92
CA GLN A 13 67.93 -13.11 -53.84
C GLN A 13 67.91 -12.45 -52.45
N ASN A 14 68.17 -11.14 -52.34
CA ASN A 14 68.15 -10.46 -51.04
C ASN A 14 66.73 -10.13 -50.56
N LEU A 15 65.77 -9.92 -51.46
CA LEU A 15 64.35 -9.74 -51.11
C LEU A 15 63.67 -11.05 -50.63
N THR A 16 64.18 -12.22 -51.00
CA THR A 16 63.58 -13.53 -50.69
C THR A 16 64.26 -14.30 -49.54
N LYS A 17 65.38 -13.80 -48.99
CA LYS A 17 66.00 -14.39 -47.78
C LYS A 17 65.44 -13.80 -46.48
N ASN A 18 65.16 -12.50 -46.45
CA ASN A 18 64.73 -11.80 -45.23
C ASN A 18 63.23 -11.96 -44.94
N HIS A 19 62.40 -12.32 -45.93
CA HIS A 19 60.97 -12.54 -45.69
C HIS A 19 60.71 -13.76 -44.79
N LYS A 20 61.60 -14.77 -44.77
CA LYS A 20 61.38 -15.98 -43.95
C LYS A 20 61.67 -15.67 -42.49
N LEU A 21 62.71 -14.86 -42.24
CA LEU A 21 63.04 -14.33 -40.93
C LEU A 21 61.97 -13.36 -40.43
N PHE A 22 61.48 -12.46 -41.30
CA PHE A 22 60.38 -11.56 -40.98
C PHE A 22 59.09 -12.33 -40.66
N LEU A 23 58.72 -13.33 -41.46
CA LEU A 23 57.57 -14.19 -41.20
C LEU A 23 57.73 -14.98 -39.90
N PHE A 24 58.93 -15.44 -39.57
CA PHE A 24 59.21 -16.12 -38.31
C PHE A 24 59.07 -15.18 -37.10
N ILE A 25 59.61 -13.95 -37.19
CA ILE A 25 59.46 -12.94 -36.14
C ILE A 25 58.00 -12.50 -36.00
N ALA A 26 57.29 -12.32 -37.12
CA ALA A 26 55.87 -11.99 -37.12
C ALA A 26 55.02 -13.11 -36.50
N ALA A 27 55.35 -14.39 -36.76
CA ALA A 27 54.69 -15.53 -36.15
C ALA A 27 54.96 -15.62 -34.64
N LEU A 28 56.20 -15.34 -34.19
CA LEU A 28 56.53 -15.26 -32.75
C LEU A 28 55.79 -14.12 -32.07
N PHE A 29 55.73 -12.95 -32.70
CA PHE A 29 54.98 -11.80 -32.20
C PHE A 29 53.47 -12.11 -32.10
N PHE A 30 52.90 -12.72 -33.15
CA PHE A 30 51.50 -13.13 -33.16
C PHE A 30 51.20 -14.20 -32.09
N SER A 31 52.09 -15.18 -31.90
CA SER A 31 51.98 -16.17 -30.83
C SER A 31 52.02 -15.51 -29.45
N SER A 32 52.86 -14.49 -29.25
CA SER A 32 52.90 -13.74 -27.98
C SER A 32 51.62 -12.96 -27.72
N LEU A 33 51.02 -12.36 -28.76
CA LEU A 33 49.73 -11.68 -28.68
C LEU A 33 48.59 -12.64 -28.35
N MET A 34 48.61 -13.86 -28.87
CA MET A 34 47.61 -14.88 -28.54
C MET A 34 47.70 -15.32 -27.08
N VAL A 35 48.91 -15.49 -26.53
CA VAL A 35 49.09 -15.82 -25.11
C VAL A 35 48.56 -14.68 -24.22
N LEU A 36 48.89 -13.43 -24.56
CA LEU A 36 48.38 -12.26 -23.82
C LEU A 36 46.87 -12.11 -23.95
N GLY A 37 46.31 -12.33 -25.14
CA GLY A 37 44.86 -12.28 -25.39
C GLY A 37 44.09 -13.35 -24.63
N ASN A 38 44.63 -14.57 -24.53
CA ASN A 38 44.03 -15.65 -23.76
C ASN A 38 44.06 -15.36 -22.25
N THR A 39 45.17 -14.84 -21.72
CA THR A 39 45.24 -14.44 -20.30
C THR A 39 44.33 -13.26 -20.01
N TYR A 40 44.23 -12.28 -20.91
CA TYR A 40 43.31 -11.15 -20.77
C TYR A 40 41.85 -11.60 -20.81
N ALA A 41 41.49 -12.49 -21.74
CA ALA A 41 40.15 -13.07 -21.85
C ALA A 41 39.77 -13.92 -20.63
N TRP A 42 40.72 -14.68 -20.07
CA TRP A 42 40.49 -15.46 -18.84
C TRP A 42 40.28 -14.55 -17.62
N LEU A 43 41.07 -13.47 -17.48
CA LEU A 43 40.89 -12.47 -16.44
C LEU A 43 39.58 -11.70 -16.56
N THR A 44 39.10 -11.43 -17.78
CA THR A 44 37.79 -10.78 -17.99
C THR A 44 36.63 -11.75 -17.81
N ALA A 45 36.77 -13.02 -18.21
CA ALA A 45 35.75 -14.05 -17.99
C ALA A 45 35.59 -14.43 -16.51
N GLU A 46 36.64 -14.30 -15.70
CA GLU A 46 36.55 -14.48 -14.24
C GLU A 46 35.94 -13.26 -13.52
N ASP A 47 35.98 -12.08 -14.16
CA ASP A 47 35.44 -10.82 -13.62
C ASP A 47 33.98 -10.55 -14.02
N ASP A 48 33.40 -11.36 -14.93
CA ASP A 48 31.95 -11.37 -15.20
C ASP A 48 31.20 -12.17 -14.11
N LYS A 49 31.16 -11.61 -12.90
CA LYS A 49 30.16 -11.98 -11.89
C LYS A 49 28.88 -11.21 -12.18
N GLU A 50 27.94 -11.84 -12.87
CA GLU A 50 26.57 -11.34 -12.89
C GLU A 50 26.01 -11.34 -11.46
N ASN A 51 25.91 -10.16 -10.87
CA ASN A 51 25.27 -9.99 -9.58
C ASN A 51 23.75 -10.12 -9.79
N HIS A 52 23.21 -11.32 -9.59
CA HIS A 52 21.76 -11.51 -9.46
C HIS A 52 21.30 -10.82 -8.17
N PHE A 53 21.08 -9.51 -8.24
CA PHE A 53 20.51 -8.74 -7.16
C PHE A 53 19.01 -9.03 -7.10
N GLU A 54 18.62 -10.10 -6.40
CA GLU A 54 17.26 -10.29 -5.92
C GLU A 54 17.01 -9.26 -4.80
N GLY A 55 16.76 -8.01 -5.20
CA GLY A 55 16.36 -6.97 -4.26
C GLY A 55 15.14 -7.42 -3.47
N GLY A 56 15.18 -7.28 -2.14
CA GLY A 56 14.04 -7.61 -1.30
C GLY A 56 12.79 -6.81 -1.71
N ILE A 57 11.64 -7.48 -1.73
CA ILE A 57 10.35 -6.87 -2.09
C ILE A 57 9.61 -6.52 -0.80
N LEU A 58 9.32 -5.23 -0.61
CA LEU A 58 8.43 -4.73 0.43
C LEU A 58 7.00 -4.79 -0.10
N SER A 59 6.15 -5.65 0.47
CA SER A 59 4.75 -5.77 0.06
C SER A 59 3.90 -6.31 1.19
N VAL A 60 2.91 -5.53 1.60
CA VAL A 60 1.95 -5.88 2.64
C VAL A 60 0.56 -5.62 2.10
N GLU A 61 -0.33 -6.60 2.26
CA GLU A 61 -1.71 -6.54 1.81
C GLU A 61 -2.67 -6.49 3.00
N ILE A 62 -3.79 -5.81 2.78
CA ILE A 62 -4.92 -5.83 3.70
C ILE A 62 -5.68 -7.14 3.51
N ILE A 63 -5.96 -7.84 4.60
CA ILE A 63 -6.85 -9.00 4.62
C ILE A 63 -8.15 -8.56 5.28
N GLU A 64 -9.22 -8.55 4.48
CA GLU A 64 -10.56 -8.15 4.90
C GLU A 64 -11.56 -9.30 4.79
N ASP A 65 -12.41 -9.42 5.81
CA ASP A 65 -13.63 -10.23 5.77
C ASP A 65 -14.81 -9.30 6.06
N PHE A 66 -15.52 -8.94 4.99
CA PHE A 66 -16.55 -7.91 4.98
C PHE A 66 -17.83 -8.42 4.33
N GLU A 67 -18.94 -8.22 5.04
CA GLU A 67 -20.28 -8.44 4.49
C GLU A 67 -20.87 -7.07 4.13
N GLN A 68 -20.98 -6.77 2.83
CA GLN A 68 -21.48 -5.47 2.39
C GLN A 68 -22.92 -5.22 2.84
N VAL A 69 -23.14 -4.05 3.43
CA VAL A 69 -24.43 -3.63 3.95
C VAL A 69 -24.99 -2.50 3.11
N ASN A 70 -25.97 -2.84 2.27
CA ASN A 70 -26.60 -1.84 1.41
C ASN A 70 -27.64 -0.98 2.13
N GLN A 71 -28.09 -1.39 3.33
CA GLN A 71 -29.09 -0.68 4.12
C GLN A 71 -28.93 -0.98 5.62
N TRP A 72 -28.41 -0.02 6.37
CA TRP A 72 -28.23 -0.16 7.81
C TRP A 72 -29.54 -0.03 8.60
N ARG A 73 -29.61 -0.64 9.79
CA ARG A 73 -30.73 -0.52 10.73
C ARG A 73 -30.19 -0.31 12.14
N PRO A 74 -30.87 0.44 13.03
CA PRO A 74 -30.42 0.58 14.41
C PRO A 74 -30.22 -0.77 15.11
N ALA A 75 -29.21 -0.85 15.98
CA ALA A 75 -28.77 -2.05 16.69
C ALA A 75 -28.17 -3.16 15.80
N ARG A 76 -27.91 -2.87 14.52
CA ARG A 76 -27.25 -3.80 13.61
C ARG A 76 -25.73 -3.75 13.82
N THR A 77 -25.10 -4.91 13.89
CA THR A 77 -23.64 -5.09 13.96
C THR A 77 -23.21 -5.97 12.80
N GLU A 78 -22.23 -5.51 12.03
CA GLU A 78 -21.83 -6.14 10.78
C GLU A 78 -20.33 -6.33 10.75
N LYS A 79 -19.92 -7.52 10.31
CA LYS A 79 -18.52 -7.93 10.31
C LYS A 79 -17.72 -7.10 9.31
N LYS A 80 -16.60 -6.54 9.79
CA LYS A 80 -15.57 -5.86 8.99
C LYS A 80 -14.24 -6.19 9.64
N LEU A 81 -13.83 -7.46 9.50
CA LEU A 81 -12.60 -7.94 10.09
C LEU A 81 -11.42 -7.43 9.25
N VAL A 82 -10.51 -6.67 9.85
CA VAL A 82 -9.35 -6.07 9.16
C VAL A 82 -8.06 -6.57 9.78
N LYS A 83 -7.16 -7.08 8.93
CA LYS A 83 -5.78 -7.53 9.26
C LYS A 83 -4.81 -7.07 8.17
N ALA A 84 -3.52 -7.17 8.44
CA ALA A 84 -2.48 -7.00 7.44
C ALA A 84 -1.63 -8.28 7.31
N LYS A 85 -1.18 -8.59 6.09
CA LYS A 85 -0.31 -9.73 5.80
C LYS A 85 0.89 -9.29 4.99
N ASN A 86 2.09 -9.64 5.43
CA ASN A 86 3.29 -9.44 4.63
C ASN A 86 3.38 -10.55 3.57
N ILE A 87 3.25 -10.18 2.30
CA ILE A 87 3.42 -11.08 1.15
C ILE A 87 4.77 -10.89 0.45
N GLY A 88 5.53 -9.87 0.85
CA GLY A 88 6.87 -9.58 0.39
C GLY A 88 7.93 -10.46 1.05
N SER A 89 9.19 -10.23 0.66
CA SER A 89 10.36 -10.91 1.21
C SER A 89 11.09 -10.10 2.28
N VAL A 90 10.72 -8.84 2.48
CA VAL A 90 11.34 -7.93 3.45
C VAL A 90 10.53 -7.88 4.76
N PRO A 91 11.17 -8.02 5.93
CA PRO A 91 10.52 -7.80 7.22
C PRO A 91 10.03 -6.35 7.34
N SER A 92 8.78 -6.17 7.77
CA SER A 92 8.09 -4.89 7.63
C SER A 92 7.39 -4.46 8.92
N PHE A 93 7.52 -3.18 9.26
CA PHE A 93 6.59 -2.50 10.15
C PHE A 93 5.32 -2.15 9.38
N VAL A 94 4.18 -2.13 10.08
CA VAL A 94 2.88 -1.79 9.48
C VAL A 94 2.14 -0.82 10.39
N ARG A 95 1.48 0.15 9.76
CA ARG A 95 0.43 0.96 10.39
C ARG A 95 -0.80 1.02 9.49
N LEU A 96 -1.95 1.14 10.11
CA LEU A 96 -3.24 1.28 9.44
C LEU A 96 -3.93 2.58 9.87
N SER A 97 -4.75 3.15 8.99
CA SER A 97 -5.72 4.19 9.33
C SER A 97 -7.06 3.89 8.63
N PHE A 98 -8.14 4.44 9.17
CA PHE A 98 -9.49 4.22 8.64
C PHE A 98 -10.12 5.53 8.21
N TYR A 99 -10.84 5.50 7.11
CA TYR A 99 -11.60 6.63 6.58
C TYR A 99 -13.05 6.21 6.42
N GLU A 100 -13.98 7.02 6.92
CA GLU A 100 -15.39 6.67 7.00
C GLU A 100 -16.23 7.47 6.01
N TYR A 101 -17.22 6.80 5.44
CA TYR A 101 -18.13 7.38 4.47
C TYR A 101 -19.55 7.03 4.88
N ILE A 102 -20.45 8.02 4.87
CA ILE A 102 -21.86 7.79 5.16
C ILE A 102 -22.75 8.65 4.25
N ALA A 103 -23.84 8.05 3.80
CA ALA A 103 -24.96 8.75 3.19
C ALA A 103 -26.27 8.41 3.91
N LEU A 104 -27.05 9.46 4.18
CA LEU A 104 -28.38 9.39 4.79
C LEU A 104 -29.44 9.69 3.75
N PHE A 105 -30.63 9.15 3.96
CA PHE A 105 -31.77 9.29 3.04
C PHE A 105 -32.88 10.11 3.64
N LYS A 106 -33.70 10.70 2.77
CA LYS A 106 -34.91 11.41 3.21
C LYS A 106 -35.91 10.41 3.77
N ILE A 107 -36.63 10.83 4.79
CA ILE A 107 -37.77 10.10 5.34
C ILE A 107 -39.02 10.60 4.60
N ASP A 108 -39.91 9.69 4.25
CA ASP A 108 -41.25 10.03 3.77
C ASP A 108 -42.09 10.54 4.95
N THR A 109 -42.52 11.79 4.87
CA THR A 109 -43.36 12.45 5.88
C THR A 109 -44.79 12.65 5.43
N THR A 110 -45.15 12.19 4.23
CA THR A 110 -46.47 12.46 3.63
C THR A 110 -47.60 11.69 4.31
N ASP A 111 -47.32 10.50 4.84
CA ASP A 111 -48.33 9.66 5.51
C ASP A 111 -48.70 10.15 6.93
N GLN A 112 -47.95 11.11 7.48
CA GLN A 112 -48.09 11.64 8.86
C GLN A 112 -48.10 10.58 9.97
N THR A 113 -47.77 9.32 9.67
CA THR A 113 -47.80 8.21 10.63
C THR A 113 -46.52 8.09 11.45
N GLY A 114 -45.44 8.75 11.03
CA GLY A 114 -44.17 8.78 11.76
C GLY A 114 -43.42 7.45 11.79
N ASN A 115 -43.83 6.50 10.96
CA ASN A 115 -43.25 5.16 10.80
C ASN A 115 -41.81 5.14 10.26
N GLY A 116 -41.29 6.27 9.77
CA GLY A 116 -39.88 6.42 9.39
C GLY A 116 -39.51 5.65 8.13
N HIS A 117 -40.41 5.54 7.15
CA HIS A 117 -40.10 5.01 5.84
C HIS A 117 -39.18 5.96 5.07
N LEU A 118 -38.29 5.40 4.23
CA LEU A 118 -37.44 6.22 3.37
C LEU A 118 -38.25 6.71 2.17
N LEU A 119 -37.99 7.96 1.75
CA LEU A 119 -38.59 8.56 0.58
C LEU A 119 -38.02 7.91 -0.68
N THR A 120 -38.89 7.29 -1.47
CA THR A 120 -38.58 6.71 -2.77
C THR A 120 -39.22 7.50 -3.90
N VAL A 121 -38.57 7.54 -5.06
CA VAL A 121 -39.10 8.15 -6.29
C VAL A 121 -39.22 7.11 -7.41
N PRO A 122 -40.16 7.29 -8.36
CA PRO A 122 -40.39 6.29 -9.41
C PRO A 122 -39.26 6.22 -10.45
N ASN A 123 -38.47 7.28 -10.59
CA ASN A 123 -37.37 7.37 -11.55
C ASN A 123 -36.11 7.89 -10.87
N GLU A 124 -34.97 7.45 -11.39
CA GLU A 124 -33.66 7.97 -11.02
C GLU A 124 -33.60 9.51 -11.15
N LYS A 125 -32.91 10.15 -10.20
CA LYS A 125 -32.63 11.58 -10.22
C LYS A 125 -31.13 11.81 -10.03
N ALA A 126 -30.51 12.35 -11.08
CA ALA A 126 -29.11 12.73 -11.05
C ALA A 126 -28.85 13.97 -10.15
N PRO A 127 -27.62 14.14 -9.63
CA PRO A 127 -26.53 13.17 -9.61
C PRO A 127 -26.87 11.96 -8.72
N THR A 128 -26.53 10.76 -9.20
CA THR A 128 -26.76 9.53 -8.46
C THR A 128 -25.65 9.27 -7.46
N LEU A 129 -26.00 8.66 -6.33
CA LEU A 129 -25.02 8.08 -5.42
C LEU A 129 -24.59 6.72 -5.98
N ILE A 130 -23.31 6.57 -6.27
CA ILE A 130 -22.69 5.31 -6.69
C ILE A 130 -21.84 4.81 -5.53
N TYR A 131 -22.11 3.60 -5.03
CA TYR A 131 -21.47 3.06 -3.83
C TYR A 131 -19.93 3.03 -3.96
N GLU A 132 -19.45 2.56 -5.10
CA GLU A 132 -18.03 2.40 -5.40
C GLU A 132 -17.32 3.74 -5.64
N ASN A 133 -18.06 4.78 -6.05
CA ASN A 133 -17.53 6.12 -6.31
C ASN A 133 -18.00 7.13 -5.26
N LYS A 134 -17.21 7.25 -4.18
CA LYS A 134 -17.50 8.09 -3.02
C LYS A 134 -17.58 9.59 -3.33
N GLU A 135 -16.96 10.05 -4.42
CA GLU A 135 -17.05 11.46 -4.86
C GLU A 135 -18.49 11.85 -5.23
N THR A 136 -19.31 10.88 -5.67
CA THR A 136 -20.70 11.10 -6.08
C THR A 136 -21.64 11.36 -4.90
N TRP A 137 -21.29 10.90 -3.70
CA TRP A 137 -22.19 10.89 -2.55
C TRP A 137 -22.54 12.31 -2.11
N LYS A 138 -21.55 13.20 -2.07
CA LYS A 138 -21.76 14.61 -1.68
C LYS A 138 -22.57 15.37 -2.71
N ALA A 139 -22.33 15.10 -4.00
CA ALA A 139 -23.10 15.70 -5.09
C ALA A 139 -24.57 15.25 -5.04
N ALA A 140 -24.82 13.95 -4.86
CA ALA A 140 -26.15 13.38 -4.71
C ALA A 140 -26.90 13.98 -3.52
N ALA A 141 -26.24 14.09 -2.35
CA ALA A 141 -26.83 14.73 -1.18
C ALA A 141 -27.22 16.19 -1.44
N THR A 142 -26.32 16.98 -2.02
CA THR A 142 -26.54 18.42 -2.27
C THR A 142 -27.70 18.68 -3.23
N ALA A 143 -27.83 17.86 -4.27
CA ALA A 143 -28.86 18.01 -5.29
C ALA A 143 -30.17 17.24 -4.98
N ASN A 144 -30.23 16.53 -3.84
CA ASN A 144 -31.27 15.56 -3.52
C ASN A 144 -31.46 14.56 -4.68
N GLY A 145 -30.37 14.03 -5.19
CA GLY A 145 -30.36 12.93 -6.16
C GLY A 145 -30.73 11.61 -5.51
N THR A 146 -30.53 10.51 -6.24
CA THR A 146 -30.98 9.18 -5.80
C THR A 146 -29.86 8.16 -5.66
N TYR A 147 -30.06 7.20 -4.77
CA TYR A 147 -29.34 5.92 -4.72
C TYR A 147 -30.27 4.81 -5.21
N ASP A 148 -29.81 4.00 -6.16
CA ASP A 148 -30.51 2.79 -6.59
C ASP A 148 -30.11 1.61 -5.71
N ALA A 149 -31.07 1.08 -4.95
CA ALA A 149 -30.93 -0.19 -4.25
C ALA A 149 -31.91 -1.21 -4.84
N GLY A 150 -31.45 -1.93 -5.87
CA GLY A 150 -32.20 -3.05 -6.46
C GLY A 150 -33.47 -2.62 -7.21
N GLY A 151 -33.40 -1.51 -7.96
CA GLY A 151 -34.53 -0.92 -8.70
C GLY A 151 -35.40 0.03 -7.87
N THR A 152 -35.03 0.30 -6.62
CA THR A 152 -35.71 1.28 -5.76
C THR A 152 -34.83 2.51 -5.57
N PHE A 153 -35.33 3.66 -6.00
CA PHE A 153 -34.58 4.92 -5.96
C PHE A 153 -34.86 5.70 -4.66
N TYR A 154 -33.91 5.72 -3.74
CA TYR A 154 -33.98 6.45 -2.48
C TYR A 154 -33.40 7.85 -2.61
N VAL A 155 -34.09 8.87 -2.11
CA VAL A 155 -33.61 10.26 -2.19
C VAL A 155 -32.54 10.52 -1.13
N VAL A 156 -31.34 10.90 -1.57
CA VAL A 156 -30.22 11.23 -0.68
C VAL A 156 -30.52 12.56 0.04
N LYS A 157 -30.26 12.59 1.35
CA LYS A 157 -30.49 13.75 2.22
C LYS A 157 -29.19 14.45 2.58
N ASP A 158 -28.20 13.68 3.03
CA ASP A 158 -26.93 14.20 3.52
C ASP A 158 -25.83 13.16 3.33
N ALA A 159 -24.58 13.61 3.27
CA ALA A 159 -23.42 12.75 3.15
C ALA A 159 -22.19 13.35 3.82
N TYR A 160 -21.42 12.48 4.47
CA TYR A 160 -20.09 12.76 4.98
C TYR A 160 -19.09 11.85 4.26
N ILE A 161 -18.02 12.46 3.77
CA ILE A 161 -16.97 11.84 2.96
C ILE A 161 -15.65 12.29 3.57
N SER A 162 -14.89 11.36 4.16
CA SER A 162 -13.55 11.69 4.66
C SER A 162 -12.62 12.08 3.50
N ASP A 163 -11.86 13.17 3.68
CA ASP A 163 -10.81 13.56 2.74
C ASP A 163 -9.51 12.80 3.03
N LYS A 164 -9.13 11.91 2.11
CA LYS A 164 -7.88 11.15 2.22
C LYS A 164 -6.63 11.99 1.92
N THR A 165 -6.79 13.07 1.15
CA THR A 165 -5.65 13.86 0.64
C THR A 165 -4.96 14.69 1.72
N THR A 166 -5.71 15.06 2.76
CA THR A 166 -5.18 15.85 3.89
C THR A 166 -4.47 15.00 4.93
N GLY A 167 -4.79 13.71 5.00
CA GLY A 167 -4.34 12.83 6.09
C GLY A 167 -4.88 13.23 7.47
N THR A 168 -5.90 14.09 7.56
CA THR A 168 -6.45 14.59 8.84
C THR A 168 -7.79 13.98 9.22
N ASP A 169 -8.52 13.46 8.23
CA ASP A 169 -9.91 12.98 8.38
C ASP A 169 -10.00 11.49 8.72
N MET A 170 -8.87 10.90 9.13
CA MET A 170 -8.82 9.54 9.66
C MET A 170 -9.72 9.42 10.88
N PHE A 171 -10.31 8.24 11.07
CA PHE A 171 -11.01 7.89 12.29
C PHE A 171 -10.12 8.12 13.50
N LYS A 172 -10.65 8.88 14.47
CA LYS A 172 -9.97 9.15 15.73
C LYS A 172 -10.72 8.51 16.90
N MET A 173 -10.03 7.64 17.62
CA MET A 173 -10.56 7.09 18.88
C MET A 173 -10.75 8.21 19.90
N ASN A 174 -11.91 8.18 20.58
CA ASN A 174 -12.31 9.18 21.57
C ASN A 174 -12.35 10.63 21.04
N ASP A 175 -12.66 10.80 19.76
CA ASP A 175 -12.78 12.14 19.17
C ASP A 175 -14.05 12.87 19.63
N SER A 176 -13.86 13.94 20.39
CA SER A 176 -14.93 14.85 20.81
C SER A 176 -15.72 15.45 19.64
N GLN A 177 -15.11 15.61 18.46
CA GLN A 177 -15.78 16.18 17.30
C GLN A 177 -16.75 15.19 16.64
N ARG A 178 -16.56 13.88 16.87
CA ARG A 178 -17.43 12.83 16.35
C ARG A 178 -18.88 13.03 16.77
N GLU A 179 -19.12 13.45 18.01
CA GLU A 179 -20.46 13.68 18.58
C GLU A 179 -21.29 14.73 17.80
N ASN A 180 -20.62 15.61 17.08
CA ASN A 180 -21.25 16.66 16.26
C ASN A 180 -21.35 16.28 14.77
N SER A 181 -20.97 15.06 14.40
CA SER A 181 -20.90 14.56 13.02
C SER A 181 -22.04 13.59 12.68
N LEU A 182 -22.16 13.27 11.38
CA LEU A 182 -23.02 12.17 10.91
C LEU A 182 -22.55 10.78 11.38
N LEU A 183 -21.30 10.65 11.82
CA LEU A 183 -20.72 9.36 12.16
C LEU A 183 -20.96 8.94 13.62
N LYS A 184 -21.50 9.83 14.47
CA LYS A 184 -21.64 9.59 15.92
C LYS A 184 -22.40 8.31 16.30
N TRP A 185 -23.30 7.86 15.45
CA TRP A 185 -24.09 6.66 15.71
C TRP A 185 -23.42 5.38 15.24
N PHE A 186 -22.38 5.49 14.42
CA PHE A 186 -21.56 4.36 13.99
C PHE A 186 -20.38 4.19 14.93
N LYS A 187 -20.18 2.96 15.38
CA LYS A 187 -19.07 2.56 16.24
C LYS A 187 -18.23 1.53 15.52
N LEU A 188 -16.94 1.83 15.33
CA LEU A 188 -15.92 0.86 14.96
C LEU A 188 -15.56 0.06 16.22
N ASN A 189 -15.83 -1.24 16.20
CA ASN A 189 -15.46 -2.14 17.28
C ASN A 189 -14.06 -2.69 16.99
N VAL A 190 -13.06 -1.89 17.38
CA VAL A 190 -11.65 -2.27 17.31
C VAL A 190 -11.36 -3.50 18.18
N SER A 191 -10.31 -4.25 17.84
CA SER A 191 -9.92 -5.45 18.57
C SER A 191 -9.51 -5.13 20.01
N GLU A 192 -9.63 -6.12 20.91
CA GLU A 192 -9.13 -6.05 22.28
C GLU A 192 -7.60 -5.90 22.34
N ASP A 193 -6.91 -6.24 21.24
CA ASP A 193 -5.47 -6.06 21.06
C ASP A 193 -5.08 -4.61 20.74
N VAL A 194 -6.04 -3.68 20.67
CA VAL A 194 -5.78 -2.25 20.44
C VAL A 194 -5.64 -1.50 21.75
N TYR A 195 -4.49 -0.86 21.94
CA TYR A 195 -4.17 -0.08 23.14
C TYR A 195 -4.03 1.42 22.81
N LEU A 196 -4.48 2.28 23.73
CA LEU A 196 -4.30 3.75 23.64
C LEU A 196 -3.00 4.24 24.29
N SER A 197 -2.30 3.36 25.00
CA SER A 197 -1.02 3.60 25.67
C SER A 197 -0.23 2.30 25.73
N LYS A 198 1.07 2.37 26.00
CA LYS A 198 1.91 1.16 26.08
C LYS A 198 1.32 0.10 27.04
N PRO A 199 1.10 -1.16 26.59
CA PRO A 199 0.60 -2.24 27.44
C PRO A 199 1.69 -2.77 28.40
N ALA A 200 1.35 -3.81 29.18
CA ALA A 200 2.28 -4.45 30.10
C ALA A 200 3.55 -4.96 29.40
N THR A 201 4.69 -4.88 30.09
CA THR A 201 5.98 -5.34 29.54
C THR A 201 5.89 -6.80 29.08
N GLY A 202 6.36 -7.06 27.85
CA GLY A 202 6.34 -8.39 27.24
C GLY A 202 5.05 -8.72 26.48
N THR A 203 4.06 -7.84 26.46
CA THR A 203 2.91 -7.95 25.55
C THR A 203 3.40 -7.90 24.11
N LYS A 204 2.86 -8.78 23.25
CA LYS A 204 3.22 -8.92 21.83
C LYS A 204 1.98 -9.01 20.96
N ASN A 205 2.13 -8.82 19.66
CA ASN A 205 1.06 -8.94 18.65
C ASN A 205 -0.14 -8.02 18.90
N TYR A 206 0.12 -6.84 19.45
CA TYR A 206 -0.87 -5.81 19.72
C TYR A 206 -0.75 -4.63 18.74
N TRP A 207 -1.77 -3.79 18.73
CA TRP A 207 -1.80 -2.51 18.03
C TRP A 207 -1.74 -1.36 19.03
N LEU A 208 -0.89 -0.37 18.78
CA LEU A 208 -0.84 0.87 19.55
C LEU A 208 -1.48 1.98 18.72
N TYR A 209 -2.58 2.55 19.22
CA TYR A 209 -3.26 3.66 18.56
C TYR A 209 -2.60 4.99 18.94
N LYS A 210 -2.30 5.82 17.93
CA LYS A 210 -1.82 7.19 18.11
C LYS A 210 -2.27 8.07 16.95
N ASP A 211 -3.02 9.13 17.26
CA ASP A 211 -3.41 10.20 16.33
C ASP A 211 -3.94 9.72 14.97
N GLY A 212 -4.96 8.86 15.00
CA GLY A 212 -5.62 8.33 13.79
C GLY A 212 -4.95 7.10 13.16
N TYR A 213 -3.77 6.70 13.66
CA TYR A 213 -3.06 5.52 13.18
C TYR A 213 -3.04 4.39 14.21
N PHE A 214 -3.09 3.15 13.73
CA PHE A 214 -2.90 1.92 14.50
C PHE A 214 -1.55 1.33 14.10
N TYR A 215 -0.58 1.32 15.00
CA TYR A 215 0.78 0.82 14.77
C TYR A 215 0.90 -0.61 15.28
N TYR A 216 1.30 -1.56 14.43
CA TYR A 216 1.46 -2.95 14.86
C TYR A 216 2.78 -3.13 15.62
N SER A 217 2.75 -3.79 16.77
CA SER A 217 3.90 -3.88 17.70
C SER A 217 5.07 -4.73 17.19
N GLU A 218 4.82 -5.75 16.38
CA GLU A 218 5.87 -6.66 15.90
C GLU A 218 6.31 -6.33 14.47
N VAL A 219 7.52 -6.74 14.12
CA VAL A 219 7.95 -6.80 12.72
C VAL A 219 7.26 -7.99 12.05
N LEU A 220 6.56 -7.76 10.96
CA LEU A 220 5.98 -8.84 10.16
C LEU A 220 7.04 -9.44 9.26
N GLU A 221 7.42 -10.68 9.54
CA GLU A 221 8.22 -11.50 8.62
C GLU A 221 7.41 -11.95 7.40
N SER A 222 8.09 -12.39 6.35
CA SER A 222 7.44 -12.88 5.13
C SER A 222 6.39 -13.97 5.44
N GLY A 223 5.17 -13.79 4.94
CA GLY A 223 4.05 -14.69 5.13
C GLY A 223 3.26 -14.50 6.43
N GLN A 224 3.76 -13.69 7.38
CA GLN A 224 3.05 -13.45 8.64
C GLN A 224 1.85 -12.53 8.47
N THR A 225 0.87 -12.69 9.37
CA THR A 225 -0.37 -11.90 9.44
C THR A 225 -0.52 -11.32 10.84
N THR A 226 -0.99 -10.09 10.94
CA THR A 226 -1.25 -9.41 12.20
C THR A 226 -2.43 -10.03 12.97
N SER A 227 -2.56 -9.66 14.25
CA SER A 227 -3.86 -9.68 14.93
C SER A 227 -4.85 -8.74 14.21
N ALA A 228 -6.14 -8.95 14.43
CA ALA A 228 -7.17 -8.05 13.88
C ALA A 228 -7.05 -6.67 14.52
N VAL A 229 -7.22 -5.61 13.73
CA VAL A 229 -7.32 -4.23 14.24
C VAL A 229 -8.78 -3.81 14.42
N LEU A 230 -9.67 -4.28 13.54
CA LEU A 230 -11.10 -4.03 13.53
C LEU A 230 -11.81 -5.37 13.39
N ASN A 231 -12.89 -5.57 14.15
CA ASN A 231 -13.70 -6.80 14.08
C ASN A 231 -15.01 -6.56 13.33
N ASP A 232 -15.70 -5.48 13.70
CA ASP A 232 -17.05 -5.19 13.22
C ASP A 232 -17.41 -3.72 13.41
N VAL A 233 -18.50 -3.33 12.76
CA VAL A 233 -19.09 -2.00 12.82
C VAL A 233 -20.51 -2.11 13.34
N THR A 234 -20.88 -1.23 14.26
CA THR A 234 -22.23 -1.21 14.83
C THR A 234 -22.90 0.13 14.56
N LEU A 235 -24.14 0.09 14.06
CA LEU A 235 -25.06 1.23 14.14
C LEU A 235 -25.80 1.16 15.49
N SER A 236 -25.61 2.17 16.32
CA SER A 236 -26.18 2.27 17.68
C SER A 236 -27.69 2.04 17.69
N ALA A 237 -28.18 1.33 18.71
CA ALA A 237 -29.61 1.14 18.95
C ALA A 237 -30.36 2.46 19.19
N SER A 238 -29.67 3.47 19.69
CA SER A 238 -30.21 4.81 19.94
C SER A 238 -30.19 5.71 18.71
N ALA A 239 -29.71 5.21 17.56
CA ALA A 239 -29.68 5.98 16.32
C ALA A 239 -31.12 6.36 15.91
N PRO A 240 -31.37 7.63 15.56
CA PRO A 240 -32.70 8.05 15.16
C PRO A 240 -33.09 7.40 13.83
N ASN A 241 -34.40 7.36 13.54
CA ASN A 241 -34.93 6.74 12.31
C ASN A 241 -34.32 7.31 11.02
N SER A 242 -33.72 8.50 11.05
CA SER A 242 -32.99 9.07 9.90
C SER A 242 -31.72 8.30 9.50
N TYR A 243 -31.24 7.38 10.34
CA TYR A 243 -30.10 6.50 10.03
C TYR A 243 -30.54 5.16 9.44
N LYS A 244 -31.84 4.87 9.45
CA LYS A 244 -32.38 3.67 8.81
C LYS A 244 -32.12 3.73 7.31
N GLY A 245 -31.69 2.60 6.77
CA GLY A 245 -31.30 2.41 5.38
C GLY A 245 -30.11 3.26 4.93
N SER A 246 -29.35 3.88 5.85
CA SER A 246 -28.11 4.57 5.50
C SER A 246 -27.14 3.61 4.78
N VAL A 247 -26.33 4.19 3.90
CA VAL A 247 -25.17 3.54 3.31
C VAL A 247 -23.96 4.02 4.10
N TYR A 248 -23.15 3.08 4.57
CA TYR A 248 -21.96 3.36 5.36
C TYR A 248 -20.83 2.44 4.89
N GLU A 249 -19.64 3.01 4.74
CA GLU A 249 -18.44 2.31 4.27
C GLU A 249 -17.21 2.78 5.05
N ILE A 250 -16.24 1.87 5.19
CA ILE A 250 -14.91 2.17 5.72
C ILE A 250 -13.88 1.78 4.67
N ASP A 251 -13.05 2.73 4.27
CA ASP A 251 -11.82 2.45 3.54
C ASP A 251 -10.66 2.33 4.55
N VAL A 252 -9.83 1.30 4.36
CA VAL A 252 -8.62 1.08 5.16
C VAL A 252 -7.40 1.49 4.35
N GLU A 253 -6.57 2.34 4.92
CA GLU A 253 -5.27 2.70 4.35
C GLU A 253 -4.16 1.96 5.10
N LEU A 254 -3.27 1.34 4.34
CA LEU A 254 -2.14 0.58 4.84
C LEU A 254 -0.84 1.25 4.42
N ASP A 255 0.04 1.45 5.40
CA ASP A 255 1.40 1.91 5.18
C ASP A 255 2.37 0.92 5.83
N ALA A 256 3.35 0.48 5.05
CA ALA A 256 4.36 -0.47 5.46
C ALA A 256 5.75 0.09 5.18
N HIS A 257 6.68 -0.16 6.09
CA HIS A 257 8.05 0.32 5.99
C HIS A 257 9.02 -0.78 6.43
N ASP A 258 10.19 -0.86 5.79
CA ASP A 258 11.24 -1.79 6.21
C ASP A 258 11.76 -1.47 7.63
N THR A 259 12.62 -2.32 8.18
CA THR A 259 13.14 -2.14 9.55
C THR A 259 14.26 -1.11 9.69
N THR A 260 14.44 -0.20 8.73
CA THR A 260 15.52 0.80 8.78
C THR A 260 15.10 2.07 9.54
N LYS A 261 16.08 2.83 10.02
CA LYS A 261 15.83 4.06 10.81
C LYS A 261 15.03 5.13 10.06
N THR A 262 14.94 5.08 8.72
CA THR A 262 14.20 6.08 7.93
C THR A 262 12.70 6.10 8.25
N ILE A 263 12.17 5.04 8.88
CA ILE A 263 10.79 4.99 9.38
C ILE A 263 10.46 6.16 10.32
N VAL A 264 11.44 6.60 11.12
CA VAL A 264 11.24 7.69 12.09
C VAL A 264 10.84 8.97 11.38
N SER A 265 11.55 9.32 10.30
CA SER A 265 11.19 10.46 9.44
C SER A 265 9.98 10.18 8.56
N ALA A 266 9.87 8.99 7.97
CA ALA A 266 8.80 8.66 7.02
C ALA A 266 7.42 8.72 7.68
N TRP A 267 7.31 8.27 8.93
CA TRP A 267 6.07 8.25 9.68
C TRP A 267 5.95 9.38 10.71
N ASN A 268 6.87 10.35 10.70
CA ASN A 268 6.93 11.44 11.67
C ASN A 268 6.89 10.97 13.14
N ILE A 269 7.60 9.87 13.43
CA ILE A 269 7.67 9.31 14.78
C ILE A 269 8.60 10.16 15.64
N SER A 270 8.14 10.57 16.83
CA SER A 270 9.00 11.23 17.81
C SER A 270 9.97 10.24 18.46
N GLU A 271 11.28 10.53 18.45
CA GLU A 271 12.32 9.69 19.08
C GLU A 271 12.20 9.55 20.60
N THR A 272 11.32 10.32 21.25
CA THR A 272 11.01 10.19 22.69
C THR A 272 9.59 9.66 22.94
N GLY A 273 8.85 9.33 21.88
CA GLY A 273 7.46 8.89 21.95
C GLY A 273 7.30 7.38 22.12
N GLU A 274 6.09 6.96 22.51
CA GLU A 274 5.74 5.55 22.76
C GLU A 274 5.93 4.65 21.53
N ILE A 275 5.65 5.17 20.33
CA ILE A 275 5.84 4.43 19.07
C ILE A 275 7.33 4.15 18.82
N TYR A 276 8.21 5.13 19.04
CA TYR A 276 9.65 4.91 18.91
C TYR A 276 10.15 3.90 19.94
N GLU A 277 9.72 4.05 21.20
CA GLU A 277 10.06 3.12 22.27
C GLU A 277 9.60 1.69 22.00
N MET A 278 8.51 1.51 21.24
CA MET A 278 8.04 0.20 20.77
C MET A 278 8.92 -0.37 19.66
N TYR A 279 9.41 0.45 18.73
CA TYR A 279 10.18 -0.01 17.57
C TYR A 279 11.70 -0.01 17.72
N LYS A 280 12.27 0.75 18.67
CA LYS A 280 13.71 1.03 18.74
C LYS A 280 14.61 -0.20 18.78
N GLU A 281 14.15 -1.32 19.34
CA GLU A 281 14.94 -2.57 19.41
C GLU A 281 14.97 -3.31 18.07
N PHE A 282 13.97 -3.07 17.21
CA PHE A 282 13.85 -3.66 15.88
C PHE A 282 14.47 -2.80 14.77
N ILE A 283 14.64 -1.49 15.03
CA ILE A 283 15.22 -0.55 14.08
C ILE A 283 16.71 -0.85 13.89
N LYS A 284 17.10 -1.15 12.64
CA LYS A 284 18.49 -1.37 12.25
C LYS A 284 19.15 -0.03 11.95
N ASN A 285 20.20 0.30 12.69
CA ASN A 285 21.14 1.35 12.31
C ASN A 285 21.99 0.80 11.15
N LYS A 286 21.70 1.23 9.92
CA LYS A 286 22.62 1.02 8.80
C LYS A 286 23.80 1.97 8.91
#